data_AF-A0A2G1X4D8-F1
#
_entry.id   AF-A0A2G1X4D8-F1
#
_cell.length_a   1.000
_cell.length_b   1.000
_cell.length_c   1.000
_cell.angle_alpha   90.00
_cell.angle_beta   90.00
_cell.angle_gamma   90.00
#
_symmetry.space_group_name_H-M   'P 1'
#
loop_
_entity.id
_entity.type
_entity.pdbx_description
1 polymer ?
#
loop_
_entity_poly.entity_id
_entity_poly.type
_entity_poly.pdbx_seq_one_letter_code
_entity_poly.pdbx_strand_id
1 'polypeptide(L)'
;MLDLAFSRRQYLVHLADGPARIRDLVDAFEHSRSTVNRAVRALEADGLVERGADGYEATYAGRILLDTVDEAVAVAEVVGTANGVLYELPSSPRNHRFFADAEV
;
A
#
# COMPACT_ATOMS: atom_id res chain seq x y z
N MET A 1 3.19 -11.24 -1.04
CA MET A 1 3.82 -10.00 -0.54
C MET A 1 3.33 -8.71 -1.21
N LEU A 2 3.70 -8.35 -2.45
CA LEU A 2 3.24 -7.07 -3.07
C LEU A 2 1.70 -6.99 -3.21
N ASP A 3 1.07 -8.03 -3.75
CA ASP A 3 -0.41 -8.11 -3.86
C ASP A 3 -1.10 -8.05 -2.49
N LEU A 4 -0.45 -8.58 -1.45
CA LEU A 4 -0.95 -8.55 -0.09
C LEU A 4 -0.86 -7.13 0.49
N ALA A 5 0.29 -6.47 0.33
CA ALA A 5 0.48 -5.08 0.72
C ALA A 5 -0.52 -4.16 0.01
N PHE A 6 -0.77 -4.37 -1.29
CA PHE A 6 -1.79 -3.67 -2.06
C PHE A 6 -3.21 -3.94 -1.53
N SER A 7 -3.63 -5.20 -1.45
CA SER A 7 -5.00 -5.58 -1.05
C SER A 7 -5.33 -5.30 0.42
N ARG A 8 -4.32 -5.12 1.27
CA ARG A 8 -4.45 -4.82 2.71
C ARG A 8 -3.85 -3.47 3.09
N ARG A 9 -3.62 -2.59 2.09
CA ARG A 9 -2.95 -1.30 2.23
C ARG A 9 -3.44 -0.49 3.42
N GLN A 10 -4.77 -0.34 3.60
CA GLN A 10 -5.35 0.44 4.69
C GLN A 10 -4.89 0.02 6.10
N TYR A 11 -4.72 -1.29 6.33
CA TYR A 11 -4.24 -1.79 7.62
C TYR A 11 -2.73 -1.57 7.76
N LEU A 12 -1.98 -1.76 6.67
CA LEU A 12 -0.54 -1.56 6.66
C LEU A 12 -0.17 -0.08 6.85
N VAL A 13 -0.93 0.85 6.25
CA VAL A 13 -0.83 2.31 6.48
C VAL A 13 -1.02 2.60 7.97
N HIS A 14 -2.14 2.17 8.55
CA HIS A 14 -2.43 2.45 9.95
C HIS A 14 -1.35 1.89 10.91
N LEU A 15 -0.83 0.70 10.61
CA LEU A 15 0.21 0.05 11.41
C LEU A 15 1.61 0.61 11.16
N ALA A 16 1.83 1.34 10.06
CA ALA A 16 3.06 2.09 9.80
C ALA A 16 3.11 3.40 10.59
N ASP A 17 1.94 4.01 10.84
CA ASP A 17 1.78 5.22 11.66
C ASP A 17 1.96 4.95 13.16
N GLY A 18 1.69 3.73 13.62
CA GLY A 18 1.98 3.30 14.99
C GLY A 18 1.39 1.94 15.36
N PRO A 19 1.76 1.39 16.53
CA PRO A 19 1.25 0.12 16.99
C PRO A 19 -0.26 0.20 17.30
N ALA A 20 -1.03 -0.79 16.86
CA ALA A 20 -2.47 -0.88 17.11
C ALA A 20 -2.91 -2.31 17.45
N ARG A 21 -3.87 -2.44 18.36
CA ARG A 21 -4.50 -3.74 18.67
C ARG A 21 -5.62 -4.00 17.68
N ILE A 22 -6.00 -5.28 17.58
CA ILE A 22 -7.14 -5.69 16.73
C ILE A 22 -8.42 -4.90 17.02
N ARG A 23 -8.67 -4.51 18.29
CA ARG A 23 -9.86 -3.72 18.63
C ARG A 23 -9.81 -2.33 17.97
N ASP A 24 -8.63 -1.70 18.00
CA ASP A 24 -8.43 -0.34 17.49
C ASP A 24 -8.62 -0.33 15.98
N LEU A 25 -8.15 -1.38 15.29
CA LEU A 25 -8.37 -1.58 13.85
C LEU A 25 -9.83 -1.89 13.49
N VAL A 26 -10.57 -2.61 14.35
CA VAL A 26 -12.01 -2.84 14.16
C VAL A 26 -12.77 -1.52 14.26
N ASP A 27 -12.44 -0.71 15.28
CA ASP A 27 -13.08 0.58 15.52
C ASP A 27 -12.74 1.59 14.40
N ALA A 28 -11.50 1.57 13.89
CA ALA A 28 -11.04 2.49 12.84
C ALA A 28 -11.65 2.24 11.46
N PHE A 29 -11.94 0.97 11.11
CA PHE A 29 -12.37 0.59 9.75
C PHE A 29 -13.81 0.05 9.68
N GLU A 30 -14.54 0.00 10.80
CA GLU A 30 -15.88 -0.59 10.93
C GLU A 30 -16.00 -2.02 10.36
N HIS A 31 -14.88 -2.74 10.24
CA HIS A 31 -14.84 -4.10 9.73
C HIS A 31 -15.09 -5.11 10.85
N SER A 32 -15.66 -6.26 10.51
CA SER A 32 -15.83 -7.33 11.49
C SER A 32 -14.47 -7.78 12.05
N ARG A 33 -14.47 -8.19 13.33
CA ARG A 33 -13.27 -8.69 14.01
C ARG A 33 -12.61 -9.87 13.28
N SER A 34 -13.39 -10.73 12.61
CA SER A 34 -12.85 -11.86 11.84
C SER A 34 -12.14 -11.39 10.57
N THR A 35 -12.65 -10.36 9.90
CA THR A 35 -12.00 -9.72 8.74
C THR A 35 -10.67 -9.09 9.14
N VAL A 36 -10.66 -8.28 10.21
CA VAL A 36 -9.43 -7.63 10.70
C VAL A 36 -8.38 -8.67 11.12
N ASN A 37 -8.78 -9.68 11.90
CA ASN A 37 -7.84 -10.75 12.28
C ASN A 37 -7.26 -11.47 11.07
N ARG A 38 -8.07 -11.77 10.05
CA ARG A 38 -7.59 -12.43 8.84
C ARG A 38 -6.57 -11.57 8.09
N ALA A 39 -6.84 -10.26 7.98
CA ALA A 39 -5.92 -9.33 7.34
C ALA A 39 -4.59 -9.22 8.10
N VAL A 40 -4.63 -8.96 9.41
CA VAL A 40 -3.42 -8.82 10.24
C VAL A 40 -2.60 -10.11 10.27
N ARG A 41 -3.23 -11.27 10.40
CA ARG A 41 -2.52 -12.56 10.36
C ARG A 41 -1.85 -12.83 9.02
N ALA A 42 -2.49 -12.43 7.91
CA ALA A 42 -1.87 -12.58 6.59
C ALA A 42 -0.64 -11.68 6.46
N LEU A 43 -0.74 -10.42 6.91
CA LEU A 43 0.39 -9.48 6.93
C LEU A 43 1.53 -9.98 7.84
N GLU A 44 1.20 -10.54 9.00
CA GLU A 44 2.18 -11.09 9.96
C GLU A 44 2.87 -12.33 9.39
N ALA A 45 2.12 -13.23 8.74
CA ALA A 45 2.67 -14.42 8.12
C ALA A 45 3.67 -14.11 6.97
N ASP A 46 3.44 -13.01 6.24
CA ASP A 46 4.36 -12.50 5.20
C ASP A 46 5.46 -11.58 5.78
N GLY A 47 5.52 -11.36 7.11
CA GLY A 47 6.53 -10.54 7.78
C GLY A 47 6.39 -9.03 7.55
N LEU A 48 5.23 -8.56 7.09
CA LEU A 48 4.96 -7.14 6.83
C LEU A 48 4.54 -6.39 8.09
N VAL A 49 3.98 -7.10 9.05
CA VAL A 49 3.70 -6.58 10.39
C VAL A 49 4.24 -7.57 11.42
N GLU A 50 4.51 -7.08 12.62
CA GLU A 50 4.93 -7.90 13.75
C GLU A 50 4.12 -7.56 14.99
N ARG A 51 4.09 -8.49 15.94
CA ARG A 51 3.39 -8.32 17.21
C ARG A 51 4.34 -7.82 18.30
N GLY A 52 4.13 -6.58 18.73
CA GLY A 52 4.82 -5.95 19.86
C GLY A 52 4.00 -5.98 21.16
N ALA A 53 4.49 -5.25 22.17
CA ALA A 53 3.83 -5.14 23.47
C ALA A 53 2.50 -4.36 23.41
N ASP A 54 2.44 -3.33 22.56
CA ASP A 54 1.29 -2.43 22.47
C ASP A 54 0.27 -2.82 21.40
N GLY A 55 0.62 -3.74 20.50
CA GLY A 55 -0.24 -4.15 19.40
C GLY A 55 0.57 -4.79 18.28
N TYR A 56 0.01 -4.75 17.08
CA TYR A 56 0.75 -5.02 15.86
C TYR A 56 1.33 -3.71 15.34
N GLU A 57 2.46 -3.75 14.64
CA GLU A 57 3.05 -2.61 13.95
C GLU A 57 3.70 -3.05 12.63
N ALA A 58 3.87 -2.13 11.69
CA ALA A 58 4.55 -2.45 10.43
C ALA A 58 6.05 -2.64 10.66
N THR A 59 6.57 -3.76 10.15
CA THR A 59 8.01 -4.01 10.10
C THR A 59 8.68 -3.05 9.12
N TYR A 60 10.01 -2.99 9.13
CA TYR A 60 10.76 -2.23 8.12
C TYR A 60 10.45 -2.69 6.67
N ALA A 61 10.31 -4.00 6.47
CA ALA A 61 9.92 -4.57 5.17
C ALA A 61 8.48 -4.16 4.78
N GLY A 62 7.56 -4.14 5.76
CA GLY A 62 6.20 -3.65 5.57
C GLY A 62 6.16 -2.20 5.10
N ARG A 63 6.97 -1.32 5.70
CA ARG A 63 7.08 0.10 5.33
C ARG A 63 7.60 0.28 3.90
N ILE A 64 8.70 -0.39 3.53
CA ILE A 64 9.23 -0.31 2.14
C ILE A 64 8.19 -0.75 1.11
N LEU A 65 7.48 -1.84 1.38
CA LEU A 65 6.47 -2.34 0.45
C LEU A 65 5.24 -1.43 0.39
N LEU A 66 4.86 -0.80 1.50
CA LEU A 66 3.83 0.22 1.50
C LEU A 66 4.23 1.40 0.61
N ASP A 67 5.43 1.93 0.77
CA ASP A 67 5.95 3.04 -0.06
C ASP A 67 5.94 2.65 -1.54
N THR A 68 6.33 1.42 -1.88
CA THR A 68 6.32 0.90 -3.25
C THR A 68 4.91 0.81 -3.83
N VAL A 69 3.94 0.35 -3.02
CA VAL A 69 2.53 0.28 -3.41
C VAL A 69 1.98 1.68 -3.64
N ASP A 70 2.34 2.63 -2.79
CA ASP A 70 1.88 4.03 -2.87
C ASP A 70 2.40 4.71 -4.13
N GLU A 71 3.68 4.51 -4.47
CA GLU A 71 4.25 4.99 -5.72
C GLU A 71 3.54 4.38 -6.94
N ALA A 72 3.28 3.07 -6.91
CA ALA A 72 2.58 2.39 -8.01
C ALA A 72 1.15 2.90 -8.20
N VAL A 73 0.42 3.17 -7.11
CA VAL A 73 -0.92 3.76 -7.15
C VAL A 73 -0.86 5.17 -7.73
N ALA A 74 0.07 6.01 -7.26
CA ALA A 74 0.22 7.38 -7.76
C ALA A 74 0.52 7.42 -9.27
N VAL A 75 1.42 6.55 -9.75
CA VAL A 75 1.71 6.43 -11.19
C VAL A 75 0.47 6.00 -11.98
N ALA A 76 -0.30 5.04 -11.48
CA ALA A 76 -1.52 4.58 -12.15
C ALA A 76 -2.58 5.69 -12.24
N GLU A 77 -2.72 6.52 -11.21
CA GLU A 77 -3.61 7.68 -11.21
C GLU A 77 -3.16 8.75 -12.23
N VAL A 78 -1.86 9.03 -12.31
CA VAL A 78 -1.29 9.93 -13.32
C VAL A 78 -1.56 9.41 -14.73
N VAL A 79 -1.34 8.12 -14.98
CA VAL A 79 -1.64 7.51 -16.29
C VAL A 79 -3.13 7.63 -16.64
N GLY A 80 -4.02 7.38 -15.66
CA GLY A 80 -5.46 7.50 -15.84
C GLY A 80 -5.91 8.92 -16.21
N THR A 81 -5.32 9.93 -15.57
CA THR A 81 -5.64 11.35 -15.80
C THR A 81 -4.98 11.92 -17.07
N ALA A 82 -3.75 11.51 -17.37
CA ALA A 82 -2.98 11.95 -18.53
C ALA A 82 -3.31 11.17 -19.82
N ASN A 83 -4.28 10.25 -19.79
CA ASN A 83 -4.57 9.32 -20.89
C ASN A 83 -4.71 10.03 -22.25
N GLY A 84 -5.37 11.19 -22.29
CA GLY A 84 -5.49 12.01 -23.50
C GLY A 84 -4.14 12.48 -24.08
N VAL A 85 -3.21 12.92 -23.23
CA VAL A 85 -1.85 13.33 -23.65
C VAL A 85 -1.03 12.11 -24.06
N LEU A 86 -1.18 10.98 -23.35
CA LEU A 86 -0.48 9.75 -23.66
C LEU A 86 -0.87 9.17 -25.03
N TYR A 87 -2.11 9.39 -25.49
CA TYR A 87 -2.53 9.03 -26.86
C TYR A 87 -1.79 9.78 -27.97
N GLU A 88 -1.26 10.97 -27.68
CA GLU A 88 -0.52 11.78 -28.65
C GLU A 88 0.97 11.39 -28.73
N LEU A 89 1.45 10.51 -27.83
CA LEU A 89 2.83 10.07 -27.82
C LEU A 89 3.11 9.02 -28.92
N PRO A 90 4.35 8.97 -29.46
CA PRO A 90 4.74 7.93 -30.40
C PRO A 90 4.53 6.53 -29.83
N SER A 91 4.05 5.61 -30.67
CA SER A 91 3.68 4.23 -30.28
C SER A 91 4.85 3.35 -29.81
N SER A 92 6.09 3.82 -29.95
CA SER A 92 7.25 3.12 -29.40
C SER A 92 7.25 3.22 -27.86
N PRO A 93 7.14 2.10 -27.12
CA PRO A 93 7.07 2.15 -25.67
C PRO A 93 8.35 2.77 -25.10
N ARG A 94 8.17 3.84 -24.33
CA ARG A 94 9.21 4.41 -23.47
C ARG A 94 9.01 3.88 -22.06
N ASN A 95 10.10 3.62 -21.34
CA ASN A 95 10.02 3.29 -19.92
C ASN A 95 9.33 4.47 -19.20
N HIS A 96 8.33 4.21 -18.35
CA HIS A 96 7.62 5.27 -17.61
C HIS A 96 8.58 6.16 -16.80
N ARG A 97 9.74 5.64 -16.38
CA ARG A 97 10.82 6.40 -15.73
C ARG A 97 11.37 7.55 -16.57
N PHE A 98 11.16 7.53 -17.88
CA PHE A 98 11.49 8.66 -18.75
C PHE A 98 10.69 9.93 -18.39
N PHE A 99 9.52 9.79 -17.76
CA PHE A 99 8.63 10.88 -17.39
C PHE A 99 8.63 11.20 -15.89
N ALA A 100 9.38 10.45 -15.07
CA ALA A 100 9.29 10.55 -13.61
C ALA A 100 9.67 11.94 -13.06
N ASP A 101 10.48 12.70 -13.79
CA ASP A 101 10.93 14.06 -13.44
C ASP A 101 10.61 15.10 -14.53
N ALA A 102 9.64 14.81 -15.40
CA ALA A 102 9.27 15.73 -16.47
C ALA A 102 8.38 16.85 -15.91
N GLU A 103 8.88 18.09 -15.89
CA GLU A 103 8.08 19.27 -15.62
C GLU A 103 7.28 19.68 -16.88
N VAL A 104 6.03 20.13 -16.66
CA VAL A 104 5.11 20.64 -17.70
C VAL A 104 5.15 22.16 -17.73
#